data_AF-A0A3M2D8A0-F1
#
_entry.id   AF-A0A3M2D8A0-F1
#
_cell.length_a   1.000
_cell.length_b   1.000
_cell.length_c   1.000
_cell.angle_alpha   90.00
_cell.angle_beta   90.00
_cell.angle_gamma   90.00
#
_symmetry.space_group_name_H-M   'P 1'
#
loop_
_entity.id
_entity.type
_entity.pdbx_description
1 polymer ?
#
loop_
_entity_poly.entity_id
_entity_poly.type
_entity_poly.pdbx_seq_one_letter_code
_entity_poly.pdbx_strand_id
1 'polypeptide(L)'
;MQLTKISQIAGTIELQSGMHIGGGDTEMHIGGTDNPVIKNPVTSQPYIPGSSIKGKMRSTLEWYAGLVAVADGRPLGFQHVEGLTGEDRSKGVEILRLFGYSPTGTNMDENLVREIGPTRLAFWDCELAPAWVEMMRSKNLLLTETKMENSIDRIKGTAENPRNTERVPAGAKFN
;
A
#
# COMPACT_ATOMS: atom_id res chain seq x y z
N MET A 1 -9.87 24.51 13.22
CA MET A 1 -8.98 23.57 13.92
C MET A 1 -7.58 24.17 13.97
N GLN A 2 -6.83 23.94 15.05
CA GLN A 2 -5.44 24.37 15.22
C GLN A 2 -4.56 23.14 15.38
N LEU A 3 -3.44 23.07 14.64
CA LEU A 3 -2.43 22.03 14.83
C LEU A 3 -1.73 22.29 16.16
N THR A 4 -1.83 21.36 17.10
CA THR A 4 -1.24 21.49 18.44
C THR A 4 0.05 20.68 18.60
N LYS A 5 0.14 19.51 17.94
CA LYS A 5 1.28 18.59 18.05
C LYS A 5 1.39 17.71 16.82
N ILE A 6 2.63 17.44 16.40
CA ILE A 6 2.96 16.35 15.48
C ILE A 6 3.68 15.27 16.29
N SER A 7 3.22 14.02 16.20
CA SER A 7 3.90 12.87 16.80
C SER A 7 4.42 11.98 15.68
N GLN A 8 5.71 11.69 15.70
CA GLN A 8 6.37 10.85 14.70
C GLN A 8 6.49 9.42 15.21
N ILE A 9 6.10 8.46 14.38
CA ILE A 9 6.34 7.03 14.59
C ILE A 9 7.38 6.63 13.56
N ALA A 10 8.52 6.10 14.02
CA ALA A 10 9.61 5.64 13.18
C ALA A 10 9.98 4.20 13.59
N GLY A 11 10.45 3.41 12.62
CA GLY A 11 10.83 2.02 12.84
C GLY A 11 11.38 1.41 11.56
N THR A 12 11.69 0.11 11.62
CA THR A 12 12.18 -0.64 10.47
C THR A 12 11.20 -1.76 10.14
N ILE A 13 10.82 -1.88 8.87
CA ILE A 13 10.01 -2.98 8.35
C ILE A 13 10.95 -4.07 7.87
N GLU A 14 10.86 -5.27 8.46
CA GLU A 14 11.61 -6.45 8.03
C GLU A 14 10.72 -7.44 7.31
N LEU A 15 11.11 -7.81 6.09
CA LEU A 15 10.38 -8.78 5.28
C LEU A 15 10.57 -10.20 5.82
N GLN A 16 9.50 -10.81 6.30
CA GLN A 16 9.51 -12.23 6.68
C GLN A 16 9.43 -13.16 5.46
N SER A 17 8.93 -12.66 4.34
CA SER A 17 8.84 -13.36 3.05
C SER A 17 9.12 -12.40 1.91
N GLY A 18 9.41 -12.93 0.71
CA GLY A 18 9.63 -12.09 -0.46
C GLY A 18 8.42 -11.19 -0.76
N MET A 19 8.68 -9.92 -1.08
CA MET A 19 7.65 -8.89 -1.29
C MET A 19 7.70 -8.36 -2.71
N HIS A 20 6.54 -8.30 -3.37
CA HIS A 20 6.37 -7.64 -4.65
C HIS A 20 5.46 -6.42 -4.47
N ILE A 21 5.95 -5.25 -4.89
CA ILE A 21 5.16 -4.04 -5.09
C ILE A 21 5.42 -3.62 -6.53
N GLY A 22 4.47 -3.90 -7.41
CA GLY A 22 4.55 -3.55 -8.83
C GLY A 22 4.17 -2.10 -9.09
N GLY A 23 4.73 -1.54 -10.17
CA GLY A 23 4.30 -0.26 -10.74
C GLY A 23 3.20 -0.47 -11.78
N GLY A 24 2.51 0.59 -12.19
CA GLY A 24 1.67 0.54 -13.39
C GLY A 24 2.50 0.23 -14.64
N ASP A 25 1.84 -0.16 -15.74
CA ASP A 25 2.41 -0.60 -17.03
C ASP A 25 3.18 0.52 -17.79
N THR A 26 4.13 1.20 -17.16
CA THR A 26 4.78 2.36 -17.78
C THR A 26 6.13 2.09 -18.42
N GLU A 27 6.81 0.96 -18.17
CA GLU A 27 8.03 0.62 -18.90
C GLU A 27 8.15 -0.89 -19.16
N MET A 28 7.71 -1.32 -20.34
CA MET A 28 7.99 -2.66 -20.85
C MET A 28 9.46 -2.72 -21.28
N HIS A 29 10.35 -3.12 -20.37
CA HIS A 29 11.76 -3.34 -20.71
C HIS A 29 11.87 -4.55 -21.64
N ILE A 30 12.39 -4.33 -22.86
CA ILE A 30 12.66 -5.42 -23.81
C ILE A 30 13.65 -6.41 -23.16
N GLY A 31 13.19 -7.62 -22.87
CA GLY A 31 13.98 -8.68 -22.21
C GLY A 31 13.98 -8.65 -20.68
N GLY A 32 13.11 -7.86 -20.04
CA GLY A 32 12.95 -7.79 -18.59
C GLY A 32 11.98 -8.83 -18.00
N THR A 33 11.77 -8.79 -16.68
CA THR A 33 10.74 -9.57 -15.97
C THR A 33 9.35 -9.02 -16.27
N ASP A 34 8.33 -9.90 -16.36
CA ASP A 34 6.95 -9.51 -16.68
C ASP A 34 6.35 -8.56 -15.64
N ASN A 35 6.63 -8.80 -14.36
CA ASN A 35 6.16 -7.96 -13.25
C ASN A 35 7.36 -7.40 -12.46
N PRO A 36 7.93 -6.26 -12.87
CA PRO A 36 9.04 -5.64 -12.14
C PRO A 36 8.57 -5.04 -10.81
N VAL A 37 9.47 -4.98 -9.82
CA VAL A 37 9.21 -4.19 -8.61
C VAL A 37 9.45 -2.71 -8.90
N ILE A 38 8.67 -1.83 -8.26
CA ILE A 38 8.95 -0.40 -8.32
C ILE A 38 10.33 -0.11 -7.73
N LYS A 39 11.02 0.87 -8.33
CA LYS A 39 12.34 1.32 -7.89
C LYS A 39 12.35 2.83 -7.81
N ASN A 40 13.12 3.36 -6.86
CA ASN A 40 13.38 4.79 -6.78
C ASN A 40 14.21 5.18 -8.03
N PRO A 41 13.77 6.18 -8.83
CA PRO A 41 14.45 6.53 -10.09
C PRO A 41 15.86 7.09 -9.89
N VAL A 42 16.19 7.60 -8.69
CA VAL A 42 17.51 8.17 -8.37
C VAL A 42 18.48 7.08 -7.94
N THR A 43 18.04 6.14 -7.10
CA THR A 43 18.92 5.11 -6.49
C THR A 43 18.86 3.76 -7.21
N SER A 44 17.85 3.56 -8.06
CA SER A 44 17.47 2.29 -8.68
C SER A 44 17.19 1.16 -7.67
N GLN A 45 16.90 1.51 -6.41
CA GLN A 45 16.61 0.56 -5.35
C GLN A 45 15.10 0.36 -5.19
N PRO A 46 14.63 -0.86 -4.87
CA PRO A 46 13.26 -1.08 -4.43
C PRO A 46 12.92 -0.26 -3.18
N TYR A 47 11.68 0.19 -3.07
CA TYR A 47 11.18 0.91 -1.90
C TYR A 47 9.72 0.57 -1.64
N ILE A 48 9.21 0.90 -0.45
CA ILE A 48 7.78 0.78 -0.13
C ILE A 48 7.16 2.18 -0.19
N PRO A 49 6.20 2.46 -1.08
CA PRO A 49 5.54 3.76 -1.11
C PRO A 49 4.71 3.98 0.15
N GLY A 50 4.74 5.20 0.69
CA GLY A 50 3.90 5.60 1.80
C GLY A 50 2.41 5.45 1.47
N SER A 51 2.04 5.64 0.19
CA SER A 51 0.69 5.39 -0.32
C SER A 51 0.28 3.92 -0.24
N SER A 52 1.20 2.98 -0.47
CA SER A 52 0.95 1.54 -0.36
C SER A 52 0.72 1.13 1.10
N ILE A 53 1.54 1.62 2.03
CA ILE A 53 1.36 1.39 3.47
C ILE A 53 0.02 1.99 3.93
N LYS A 54 -0.23 3.25 3.57
CA LYS A 54 -1.48 3.96 3.87
C LYS A 54 -2.69 3.17 3.38
N GLY A 55 -2.68 2.74 2.12
CA GLY A 55 -3.77 2.01 1.49
C GLY A 55 -4.03 0.66 2.16
N LYS A 56 -2.97 -0.09 2.48
CA LYS A 56 -3.10 -1.39 3.14
C LYS A 56 -3.65 -1.26 4.55
N MET A 57 -3.11 -0.35 5.36
CA MET A 57 -3.60 -0.08 6.72
C MET A 57 -5.05 0.36 6.70
N ARG A 58 -5.40 1.31 5.82
CA ARG A 58 -6.77 1.81 5.66
C ARG A 58 -7.73 0.69 5.30
N SER A 59 -7.42 -0.09 4.27
CA SER A 59 -8.28 -1.19 3.82
C SER A 59 -8.50 -2.24 4.92
N THR A 60 -7.45 -2.60 5.67
CA THR A 60 -7.58 -3.53 6.80
C THR A 60 -8.46 -2.97 7.92
N LEU A 61 -8.36 -1.67 8.22
CA LEU A 61 -9.22 -1.03 9.22
C LEU A 61 -10.68 -0.90 8.74
N GLU A 62 -10.91 -0.63 7.46
CA GLU A 62 -12.26 -0.63 6.87
C GLU A 62 -12.90 -2.02 6.96
N TRP A 63 -12.13 -3.09 6.71
CA TRP A 63 -12.56 -4.48 6.91
C TRP A 63 -12.88 -4.79 8.37
N TYR A 64 -11.97 -4.43 9.28
CA TYR A 64 -12.15 -4.63 10.71
C TYR A 64 -13.40 -3.90 11.25
N ALA A 65 -13.68 -2.71 10.73
CA ALA A 65 -14.86 -1.93 11.08
C ALA A 65 -16.16 -2.44 10.45
N GLY A 66 -16.11 -3.41 9.53
CA GLY A 66 -17.29 -3.92 8.81
C GLY A 66 -17.83 -2.96 7.73
N LEU A 67 -17.07 -1.92 7.38
CA LEU A 67 -17.54 -0.83 6.50
C LEU A 67 -17.31 -1.09 5.01
N VAL A 68 -16.61 -2.16 4.65
CA VAL A 68 -16.33 -2.52 3.25
C VAL A 68 -17.62 -2.83 2.48
N ALA A 69 -18.58 -3.52 3.12
CA ALA A 69 -19.87 -3.81 2.51
C ALA A 69 -20.68 -2.53 2.26
N VAL A 70 -20.58 -1.54 3.15
CA VAL A 70 -21.26 -0.24 3.02
C VAL A 70 -20.74 0.53 1.81
N ALA A 71 -19.44 0.43 1.52
CA ALA A 71 -18.81 1.09 0.38
C ALA A 71 -18.81 0.25 -0.91
N ASP A 72 -19.46 -0.92 -0.90
CA ASP A 72 -19.49 -1.87 -2.03
C ASP A 72 -18.08 -2.22 -2.55
N GLY A 73 -17.17 -2.51 -1.62
CA GLY A 73 -15.77 -2.82 -1.93
C GLY A 73 -14.90 -1.63 -2.33
N ARG A 74 -15.46 -0.43 -2.49
CA ARG A 74 -14.71 0.81 -2.77
C ARG A 74 -14.14 1.40 -1.47
N PRO A 75 -13.13 2.28 -1.54
CA PRO A 75 -12.67 3.01 -0.37
C PRO A 75 -13.80 3.79 0.30
N LEU A 76 -13.80 3.82 1.64
CA LEU A 76 -14.82 4.56 2.39
C LEU A 76 -14.81 6.05 2.01
N GLY A 77 -15.98 6.63 1.85
CA GLY A 77 -16.15 8.01 1.38
C GLY A 77 -17.22 8.72 2.16
N PHE A 78 -17.33 10.04 1.96
CA PHE A 78 -18.30 10.89 2.67
C PHE A 78 -19.73 10.38 2.55
N GLN A 79 -20.17 10.13 1.30
CA GLN A 79 -21.48 9.60 0.97
C GLN A 79 -21.83 8.28 1.68
N HIS A 80 -20.82 7.46 2.02
CA HIS A 80 -21.04 6.20 2.71
C HIS A 80 -21.30 6.43 4.21
N VAL A 81 -20.72 7.49 4.79
CA VAL A 81 -20.86 7.80 6.22
C VAL A 81 -22.16 8.55 6.52
N GLU A 82 -22.67 9.35 5.58
CA GLU A 82 -23.96 10.05 5.73
C GLU A 82 -25.13 9.09 5.98
N GLY A 83 -25.11 7.90 5.38
CA GLY A 83 -26.14 6.87 5.55
C GLY A 83 -25.99 6.00 6.81
N LEU A 84 -24.90 6.17 7.58
CA LEU A 84 -24.62 5.34 8.77
C LEU A 84 -25.15 5.99 10.05
N THR A 85 -25.48 5.14 11.02
CA THR A 85 -25.92 5.56 12.37
C THR A 85 -25.15 4.81 13.45
N GLY A 86 -25.19 5.33 14.68
CA GLY A 86 -24.59 4.69 15.84
C GLY A 86 -23.08 4.46 15.70
N GLU A 87 -22.64 3.26 16.09
CA GLU A 87 -21.22 2.89 16.18
C GLU A 87 -20.53 2.88 14.80
N ASP A 88 -21.21 2.44 13.75
CA ASP A 88 -20.66 2.35 12.40
C ASP A 88 -20.35 3.73 11.83
N ARG A 89 -21.19 4.73 12.13
CA ARG A 89 -20.92 6.14 11.78
C ARG A 89 -19.66 6.62 12.49
N SER A 90 -19.53 6.33 13.79
CA SER A 90 -18.36 6.75 14.58
C SER A 90 -17.08 6.18 13.99
N LYS A 91 -17.05 4.87 13.72
CA LYS A 91 -15.91 4.18 13.07
C LYS A 91 -15.59 4.79 11.70
N GLY A 92 -16.62 5.05 10.89
CA GLY A 92 -16.43 5.64 9.57
C GLY A 92 -15.83 7.05 9.62
N VAL A 93 -16.36 7.91 10.50
CA VAL A 93 -15.82 9.26 10.73
C VAL A 93 -14.37 9.20 11.24
N GLU A 94 -14.04 8.27 12.15
CA GLU A 94 -12.67 8.10 12.64
C GLU A 94 -11.69 7.67 11.54
N ILE A 95 -12.07 6.71 10.71
CA ILE A 95 -11.25 6.28 9.57
C ILE A 95 -11.02 7.45 8.61
N LEU A 96 -12.06 8.22 8.26
CA LEU A 96 -11.93 9.38 7.38
C LEU A 96 -11.08 10.50 8.00
N ARG A 97 -11.17 10.72 9.32
CA ARG A 97 -10.28 11.65 10.06
C ARG A 97 -8.82 11.25 9.97
N LEU A 98 -8.53 9.95 10.11
CA LEU A 98 -7.16 9.44 10.11
C LEU A 98 -6.55 9.45 8.71
N PHE A 99 -7.25 8.90 7.71
CA PHE A 99 -6.70 8.63 6.38
C PHE A 99 -7.09 9.66 5.31
N GLY A 100 -8.05 10.53 5.63
CA GLY A 100 -8.59 11.51 4.69
C GLY A 100 -9.61 10.92 3.74
N TYR A 101 -10.13 11.79 2.88
CA TYR A 101 -11.18 11.50 1.92
C TYR A 101 -10.93 12.26 0.62
N SER A 102 -11.52 11.77 -0.46
CA SER A 102 -11.54 12.49 -1.73
C SER A 102 -12.71 13.47 -1.75
N PRO A 103 -12.51 14.76 -2.07
CA PRO A 103 -13.57 15.71 -2.29
C PRO A 103 -14.24 15.47 -3.66
N THR A 104 -14.78 14.27 -3.86
CA THR A 104 -15.51 13.93 -5.10
C THR A 104 -17.01 13.90 -4.78
N GLY A 105 -17.69 15.02 -5.03
CA GLY A 105 -19.13 15.17 -4.89
C GLY A 105 -19.55 16.64 -4.87
N THR A 106 -20.58 17.00 -5.64
CA THR A 106 -21.09 18.38 -5.78
C THR A 106 -21.95 18.87 -4.62
N ASN A 107 -22.22 18.04 -3.61
CA ASN A 107 -23.00 18.40 -2.42
C ASN A 107 -22.39 17.70 -1.20
N MET A 108 -21.35 18.29 -0.60
CA MET A 108 -20.83 17.80 0.67
C MET A 108 -21.53 18.52 1.82
N ASP A 109 -22.07 17.77 2.78
CA ASP A 109 -22.58 18.36 4.02
C ASP A 109 -21.45 19.10 4.74
N GLU A 110 -21.56 20.43 4.80
CA GLU A 110 -20.57 21.30 5.45
C GLU A 110 -20.33 20.92 6.92
N ASN A 111 -21.36 20.40 7.61
CA ASN A 111 -21.23 19.97 9.00
C ASN A 111 -20.36 18.72 9.10
N LEU A 112 -20.58 17.74 8.23
CA LEU A 112 -19.78 16.52 8.18
C LEU A 112 -18.33 16.82 7.75
N VAL A 113 -18.13 17.76 6.81
CA VAL A 113 -16.81 18.24 6.41
C VAL A 113 -16.07 18.88 7.58
N ARG A 114 -16.75 19.73 8.36
CA ARG A 114 -16.17 20.34 9.58
C ARG A 114 -15.90 19.31 10.67
N GLU A 115 -16.75 18.28 10.79
CA GLU A 115 -16.59 17.19 11.76
C GLU A 115 -15.36 16.32 11.45
N ILE A 116 -15.14 15.96 10.19
CA ILE A 116 -13.99 15.13 9.76
C ILE A 116 -12.72 15.98 9.72
N GLY A 117 -12.76 17.12 9.03
CA GLY A 117 -11.62 18.01 8.91
C GLY A 117 -10.44 17.44 8.12
N PRO A 118 -9.22 17.99 8.28
CA PRO A 118 -8.05 17.56 7.53
C PRO A 118 -7.55 16.17 7.96
N THR A 119 -6.79 15.53 7.06
CA THR A 119 -6.15 14.23 7.32
C THR A 119 -5.15 14.32 8.46
N ARG A 120 -5.17 13.32 9.36
CA ARG A 120 -4.31 13.29 10.56
C ARG A 120 -3.08 12.39 10.46
N LEU A 121 -3.00 11.53 9.45
CA LEU A 121 -1.86 10.65 9.21
C LEU A 121 -1.13 11.01 7.91
N ALA A 122 0.20 11.12 8.01
CA ALA A 122 1.11 11.22 6.89
C ALA A 122 1.99 9.97 6.84
N PHE A 123 2.28 9.50 5.64
CA PHE A 123 3.08 8.29 5.39
C PHE A 123 4.23 8.68 4.46
N TRP A 124 5.45 8.35 4.87
CA TRP A 124 6.65 8.54 4.08
C TRP A 124 6.96 7.26 3.30
N ASP A 125 7.65 7.41 2.18
CA ASP A 125 8.21 6.29 1.44
C ASP A 125 9.34 5.67 2.25
N CYS A 126 9.36 4.33 2.33
CA CYS A 126 10.37 3.60 3.07
C CYS A 126 11.44 3.06 2.13
N GLU A 127 12.66 3.56 2.26
CA GLU A 127 13.81 3.11 1.47
C GLU A 127 14.46 1.88 2.10
N LEU A 128 15.22 1.11 1.31
CA LEU A 128 16.02 0.01 1.85
C LEU A 128 17.01 0.52 2.89
N ALA A 129 17.12 -0.19 4.00
CA ALA A 129 18.06 0.12 5.06
C ALA A 129 19.49 0.06 4.51
N PRO A 130 20.31 1.13 4.65
CA PRO A 130 21.65 1.18 4.05
C PRO A 130 22.55 0.00 4.46
N ALA A 131 22.45 -0.43 5.72
CA ALA A 131 23.19 -1.59 6.23
C ALA A 131 22.82 -2.90 5.51
N TRP A 132 21.55 -3.07 5.12
CA TRP A 132 21.11 -4.24 4.36
C TRP A 132 21.62 -4.20 2.92
N VAL A 133 21.55 -3.02 2.28
CA VAL A 133 22.07 -2.81 0.91
C VAL A 133 23.57 -3.12 0.86
N GLU A 134 24.34 -2.62 1.83
CA GLU A 134 25.78 -2.86 1.90
C GLU A 134 26.09 -4.35 2.11
N MET A 135 25.33 -5.03 2.97
CA MET A 135 25.47 -6.47 3.19
C MET A 135 25.23 -7.27 1.90
N MET A 136 24.21 -6.93 1.11
CA MET A 136 23.96 -7.58 -0.19
C MET A 136 25.09 -7.31 -1.18
N ARG A 137 25.56 -6.06 -1.29
CA ARG A 137 26.66 -5.67 -2.16
C ARG A 137 27.97 -6.37 -1.81
N SER A 138 28.32 -6.45 -0.52
CA SER A 138 29.53 -7.14 -0.06
C SER A 138 29.57 -8.64 -0.42
N LYS A 139 28.40 -9.24 -0.59
CA LYS A 139 28.22 -10.65 -1.00
C LYS A 139 27.99 -10.82 -2.50
N ASN A 140 28.03 -9.72 -3.27
CA ASN A 140 27.70 -9.70 -4.69
C ASN A 140 26.29 -10.26 -5.01
N LEU A 141 25.33 -10.00 -4.11
CA LEU A 141 23.93 -10.41 -4.24
C LEU A 141 23.07 -9.26 -4.78
N LEU A 142 22.03 -9.62 -5.54
CA LEU A 142 21.05 -8.67 -6.06
C LEU A 142 20.06 -8.22 -4.98
N LEU A 143 19.55 -6.99 -5.09
CA LEU A 143 18.52 -6.46 -4.18
C LEU A 143 17.11 -7.01 -4.47
N THR A 144 16.96 -7.70 -5.61
CA THR A 144 15.73 -8.35 -6.07
C THR A 144 16.03 -9.74 -6.60
N GLU A 145 15.01 -10.58 -6.62
CA GLU A 145 15.04 -11.92 -7.23
C GLU A 145 13.84 -12.12 -8.15
N THR A 146 14.00 -12.94 -9.19
CA THR A 146 12.89 -13.32 -10.08
C THR A 146 12.32 -14.66 -9.64
N LYS A 147 11.02 -14.69 -9.39
CA LYS A 147 10.27 -15.91 -9.11
C LYS A 147 9.40 -16.27 -10.30
N MET A 148 9.55 -17.50 -10.81
CA MET A 148 8.60 -18.08 -11.76
C MET A 148 7.34 -18.56 -11.04
N GLU A 149 6.18 -18.17 -11.56
CA GLU A 149 4.87 -18.63 -11.13
C GLU A 149 4.07 -19.12 -12.34
N ASN A 150 3.16 -20.08 -12.13
CA ASN A 150 2.35 -20.61 -13.22
C ASN A 150 1.02 -21.18 -12.70
N SER A 151 -0.03 -21.04 -13.51
CA SER A 151 -1.29 -21.73 -13.33
C SER A 151 -1.25 -23.07 -14.07
N ILE A 152 -1.69 -24.13 -13.40
CA ILE A 152 -1.75 -25.48 -13.97
C ILE A 152 -3.21 -25.86 -14.19
N ASP A 153 -3.55 -26.21 -15.43
CA ASP A 153 -4.82 -26.86 -15.77
C ASP A 153 -4.88 -28.19 -15.00
N ARG A 154 -5.86 -28.34 -14.11
CA ARG A 154 -6.00 -29.52 -13.25
C ARG A 154 -6.49 -30.77 -13.98
N ILE A 155 -7.08 -30.62 -15.17
CA ILE A 155 -7.56 -31.71 -16.02
C ILE A 155 -6.46 -32.15 -16.98
N LYS A 156 -5.83 -31.20 -17.69
CA LYS A 156 -4.78 -31.51 -18.69
C LYS A 156 -3.38 -31.71 -18.08
N GLY A 157 -3.16 -31.21 -16.87
CA GLY A 157 -1.86 -31.23 -16.20
C GLY A 157 -0.82 -30.28 -16.79
N THR A 158 -1.23 -29.36 -17.66
CA THR A 158 -0.33 -28.45 -18.39
C THR A 158 -0.25 -27.07 -17.76
N ALA A 159 0.92 -26.47 -17.86
CA ALA A 159 1.18 -25.07 -17.60
C ALA A 159 0.47 -24.18 -18.64
N GLU A 160 -0.29 -23.18 -18.21
CA GLU A 160 -1.04 -22.31 -19.13
C GLU A 160 -0.43 -20.90 -19.27
N ASN A 161 0.08 -20.34 -18.18
CA ASN A 161 0.48 -18.93 -18.12
C ASN A 161 1.71 -18.74 -17.22
N PRO A 162 2.91 -19.18 -17.65
CA PRO A 162 4.14 -18.93 -16.91
C PRO A 162 4.39 -17.42 -16.85
N ARG A 163 4.70 -16.90 -15.65
CA ARG A 163 4.99 -15.50 -15.41
C ARG A 163 6.22 -15.36 -14.52
N ASN A 164 7.07 -14.39 -14.86
CA ASN A 164 8.23 -14.02 -14.09
C ASN A 164 7.93 -12.78 -13.25
N THR A 165 7.84 -12.96 -11.93
CA THR A 165 7.58 -11.86 -11.00
C THR A 165 8.86 -11.51 -10.27
N GLU A 166 9.33 -10.27 -10.44
CA GLU A 166 10.42 -9.72 -9.62
C GLU A 166 9.90 -9.45 -8.21
N ARG A 167 10.70 -9.75 -7.19
CA ARG A 167 10.36 -9.45 -5.80
C ARG A 167 11.60 -9.09 -5.01
N VAL A 168 11.42 -8.33 -3.93
CA VAL A 168 12.45 -8.11 -2.92
C VAL A 168 12.55 -9.38 -2.07
N PRO A 169 13.76 -9.93 -1.83
CA PRO A 169 13.92 -11.17 -1.07
C PRO A 169 13.54 -11.00 0.40
N ALA A 170 13.23 -12.13 1.05
CA ALA A 170 13.01 -12.17 2.49
C ALA A 170 14.27 -11.70 3.25
N GLY A 171 14.06 -11.12 4.43
CA GLY A 171 15.11 -10.53 5.26
C GLY A 171 15.51 -9.11 4.86
N ALA A 172 14.96 -8.56 3.76
CA ALA A 172 15.14 -7.15 3.43
C ALA A 172 14.53 -6.24 4.50
N LYS A 173 15.19 -5.10 4.73
CA LYS A 173 14.83 -4.12 5.77
C LYS A 173 14.58 -2.77 5.13
N PHE A 174 13.52 -2.09 5.54
CA PHE A 174 13.14 -0.76 5.06
C PHE A 174 12.96 0.19 6.25
N ASN A 175 13.38 1.46 6.09
CA ASN A 175 13.27 2.50 7.12
C ASN A 175 12.29 3.60 6.71
#